data_AF-A0A024TRM3-F1
#
_entry.id   AF-A0A024TRM3-F1
#
_cell.length_a   1.000
_cell.length_b   1.000
_cell.length_c   1.000
_cell.angle_alpha   90.00
_cell.angle_beta   90.00
_cell.angle_gamma   90.00
#
_symmetry.space_group_name_H-M   'P 1'
#
loop_
_entity.id
_entity.type
_entity.pdbx_description
1 polymer ?
#
loop_
_entity_poly.entity_id
_entity_poly.type
_entity_poly.pdbx_seq_one_letter_code
_entity_poly.pdbx_strand_id
1 'polypeptide(L)'
;MTCHSHPSMATASSTAAYYTFAEFLNPSERSTYLTLPHATQIRRFEAYLDFLRSKQVQFPTSKRAATCRAETVEGSVVNDRMQLAQLVAGQTLSGFGVCGTTEGYLPQCDLSMAAAWLADAIGHRYAVENPRVLNSRSFMFCWCHAEKQMLTHLSRHMPHKDRPWHAIRVVVDRDMCSDCIAFASALATHENASICIRDPSCTRVFRPNGHIESS
;
A
#
# COMPACT_ATOMS: atom_id res chain seq x y z
N MET A 1 3.41 34.49 54.83
CA MET A 1 2.70 33.87 53.69
C MET A 1 3.74 33.09 52.90
N THR A 2 3.66 31.77 52.95
CA THR A 2 4.61 30.82 52.37
C THR A 2 4.30 30.57 50.90
N CYS A 3 5.25 30.84 50.02
CA CYS A 3 5.15 30.57 48.59
C CYS A 3 5.60 29.12 48.34
N HIS A 4 4.70 28.22 47.95
CA HIS A 4 5.04 26.88 47.51
C HIS A 4 5.57 26.91 46.08
N SER A 5 6.87 26.62 45.92
CA SER A 5 7.47 26.35 44.62
C SER A 5 7.22 24.88 44.25
N HIS A 6 6.34 24.62 43.29
CA HIS A 6 6.23 23.31 42.68
C HIS A 6 7.48 23.03 41.82
N PRO A 7 8.12 21.85 41.92
CA PRO A 7 9.17 21.47 41.01
C PRO A 7 8.56 21.17 39.63
N SER A 8 8.92 21.99 38.64
CA SER A 8 8.66 21.71 37.23
C SER A 8 9.38 20.41 36.86
N MET A 9 8.62 19.35 36.62
CA MET A 9 9.14 18.14 35.98
C MET A 9 9.53 18.51 34.55
N ALA A 10 10.83 18.69 34.33
CA ALA A 10 11.41 18.71 33.00
C ALA A 10 11.13 17.35 32.34
N THR A 11 10.15 17.32 31.44
CA THR A 11 9.96 16.19 30.53
C THR A 11 11.15 16.15 29.60
N ALA A 12 12.02 15.17 29.80
CA ALA A 12 13.12 14.88 28.89
C ALA A 12 12.55 14.61 27.50
N SER A 13 12.74 15.57 26.58
CA SER A 13 12.52 15.40 25.16
C SER A 13 13.51 14.36 24.64
N SER A 14 13.17 13.07 24.69
CA SER A 14 13.88 12.06 23.90
C SER A 14 13.68 12.41 22.43
N THR A 15 14.71 12.95 21.79
CA THR A 15 14.75 13.07 20.34
C THR A 15 14.63 11.67 19.76
N ALA A 16 13.43 11.30 19.28
CA ALA A 16 13.19 10.00 18.68
C ALA A 16 14.22 9.78 17.58
N ALA A 17 15.03 8.72 17.70
CA ALA A 17 16.04 8.38 16.71
C ALA A 17 15.36 8.22 15.34
N TYR A 18 15.86 8.96 14.36
CA TYR A 18 15.31 8.98 13.01
C TYR A 18 16.02 7.92 12.17
N TYR A 19 15.25 6.95 11.67
CA TYR A 19 15.77 5.91 10.79
C TYR A 19 15.21 6.12 9.37
N THR A 20 16.08 6.32 8.40
CA THR A 20 15.73 6.28 6.98
C THR A 20 16.22 5.01 6.31
N PHE A 21 15.55 4.61 5.24
CA PHE A 21 16.02 3.49 4.43
C PHE A 21 17.36 3.81 3.76
N ALA A 22 17.56 5.05 3.32
CA ALA A 22 18.85 5.52 2.82
C ALA A 22 19.98 5.25 3.81
N GLU A 23 19.83 5.61 5.09
CA GLU A 23 20.86 5.41 6.13
C GLU A 23 21.11 3.93 6.45
N PHE A 24 20.12 3.07 6.26
CA PHE A 24 20.29 1.62 6.37
C PHE A 24 21.14 1.03 5.25
N LEU A 25 21.04 1.59 4.03
CA LEU A 25 21.86 1.18 2.89
C LEU A 25 23.28 1.72 3.00
N ASN A 26 24.25 0.91 2.58
CA ASN A 26 25.60 1.42 2.36
C ASN A 26 25.62 2.44 1.19
N PRO A 27 26.65 3.29 1.08
CA PRO A 27 26.67 4.38 0.10
C PRO A 27 26.57 3.94 -1.36
N SER A 28 27.16 2.79 -1.74
CA SER A 28 27.13 2.27 -3.11
C SER A 28 25.80 1.64 -3.48
N GLU A 29 25.14 0.93 -2.56
CA GLU A 29 23.78 0.42 -2.75
C GLU A 29 22.78 1.57 -2.83
N ARG A 30 22.92 2.61 -2.00
CA ARG A 30 22.01 3.76 -2.01
C ARG A 30 21.93 4.44 -3.37
N SER A 31 23.06 4.59 -4.08
CA SER A 31 23.10 5.26 -5.39
C SER A 31 22.54 4.42 -6.54
N THR A 32 22.48 3.09 -6.37
CA THR A 32 22.08 2.14 -7.40
C THR A 32 20.79 1.38 -7.07
N TYR A 33 20.23 1.57 -5.88
CA TYR A 33 19.12 0.77 -5.38
C TYR A 33 17.94 0.68 -6.35
N LEU A 34 17.51 1.82 -6.91
CA LEU A 34 16.35 1.88 -7.82
C LEU A 34 16.60 1.24 -9.18
N THR A 35 17.85 0.90 -9.52
CA THR A 35 18.22 0.20 -10.75
C THR A 35 18.41 -1.31 -10.53
N LEU A 36 18.35 -1.79 -9.28
CA LEU A 36 18.42 -3.21 -8.97
C LEU A 36 17.15 -3.93 -9.47
N PRO A 37 17.22 -5.25 -9.70
CA PRO A 37 16.02 -6.05 -9.93
C PRO A 37 14.99 -5.88 -8.81
N HIS A 38 13.70 -5.82 -9.13
CA HIS A 38 12.63 -5.59 -8.16
C HIS A 38 12.67 -6.56 -6.98
N ALA A 39 12.77 -7.87 -7.23
CA ALA A 39 12.96 -8.86 -6.17
C ALA A 39 14.15 -8.55 -5.22
N THR A 40 15.23 -7.96 -5.71
CA THR A 40 16.38 -7.55 -4.87
C THR A 40 16.04 -6.32 -4.03
N GLN A 41 15.37 -5.33 -4.63
CA GLN A 41 14.86 -4.16 -3.91
C GLN A 41 13.94 -4.61 -2.76
N ILE A 42 12.97 -5.48 -3.05
CA ILE A 42 12.00 -5.98 -2.08
C ILE A 42 12.70 -6.67 -0.88
N ARG A 43 13.63 -7.61 -1.14
CA ARG A 43 14.37 -8.30 -0.08
C ARG A 43 15.22 -7.37 0.78
N ARG A 44 15.81 -6.33 0.18
CA ARG A 44 16.56 -5.30 0.92
C ARG A 44 15.64 -4.50 1.83
N PHE A 45 14.44 -4.21 1.36
CA PHE A 45 13.44 -3.53 2.16
C PHE A 45 12.88 -4.42 3.30
N GLU A 46 12.69 -5.72 3.08
CA GLU A 46 12.34 -6.68 4.14
C GLU A 46 13.38 -6.66 5.27
N ALA A 47 14.67 -6.69 4.94
CA ALA A 47 15.75 -6.58 5.92
C ALA A 47 15.71 -5.26 6.71
N TYR A 48 15.30 -4.16 6.06
CA TYR A 48 15.11 -2.88 6.74
C TYR A 48 13.91 -2.90 7.69
N LEU A 49 12.80 -3.55 7.32
CA LEU A 49 11.66 -3.72 8.22
C LEU A 49 12.05 -4.54 9.46
N ASP A 50 12.83 -5.61 9.30
CA ASP A 50 13.33 -6.40 10.43
C ASP A 50 14.25 -5.58 11.34
N PHE A 51 15.13 -4.76 10.75
CA PHE A 51 15.94 -3.81 11.50
C PHE A 51 15.07 -2.85 12.32
N LEU A 52 14.05 -2.24 11.72
CA LEU A 52 13.14 -1.31 12.41
C LEU A 52 12.36 -1.98 13.54
N ARG A 53 11.89 -3.22 13.35
CA ARG A 53 11.25 -4.02 14.40
C ARG A 53 12.21 -4.29 15.57
N SER A 54 13.46 -4.64 15.28
CA SER A 54 14.50 -4.86 16.32
C SER A 54 14.77 -3.59 17.14
N LYS A 55 14.54 -2.42 16.54
CA LYS A 55 14.65 -1.10 17.18
C LYS A 55 13.34 -0.60 17.78
N GLN A 56 12.28 -1.41 17.74
CA GLN A 56 10.93 -1.06 18.22
C GLN A 56 10.43 0.28 17.67
N VAL A 57 10.79 0.59 16.42
CA VAL A 57 10.43 1.86 15.79
C VAL A 57 8.98 1.79 15.35
N GLN A 58 8.20 2.78 15.76
CA GLN A 58 6.86 3.01 15.26
C GLN A 58 6.81 4.38 14.59
N PHE A 59 6.29 4.43 13.36
CA PHE A 59 5.98 5.69 12.72
C PHE A 59 4.49 6.00 12.95
N PRO A 60 4.12 7.27 13.08
CA PRO A 60 2.72 7.64 13.17
C PRO A 60 2.06 7.62 11.79
N THR A 61 0.81 7.17 11.74
CA THR A 61 -0.05 7.29 10.56
C THR A 61 -0.09 8.73 10.07
N SER A 62 0.14 8.91 8.77
CA SER A 62 0.06 10.21 8.13
C SER A 62 -1.36 10.79 8.27
N LYS A 63 -1.47 12.06 8.66
CA LYS A 63 -2.75 12.80 8.58
C LYS A 63 -3.28 12.93 7.15
N ARG A 64 -2.44 12.64 6.15
CA ARG A 64 -2.79 12.62 4.72
C ARG A 64 -2.97 11.21 4.20
N ALA A 65 -3.25 10.25 5.10
CA ALA A 65 -3.56 8.90 4.69
C ALA A 65 -4.79 8.88 3.76
N ALA A 66 -4.76 7.99 2.77
CA ALA A 66 -5.87 7.71 1.88
C ALA A 66 -6.48 6.37 2.26
N THR A 67 -7.78 6.22 2.12
CA THR A 67 -8.49 4.97 2.40
C THR A 67 -8.94 4.32 1.10
N CYS A 68 -8.94 2.99 1.09
CA CYS A 68 -9.49 2.22 -0.01
C CYS A 68 -10.30 1.05 0.51
N ARG A 69 -11.47 0.84 -0.08
CA ARG A 69 -12.38 -0.27 0.22
C ARG A 69 -12.82 -0.97 -1.07
N ALA A 70 -13.35 -2.17 -0.95
CA ALA A 70 -14.06 -2.83 -2.03
C ALA A 70 -15.57 -2.79 -1.77
N GLU A 71 -16.37 -2.89 -2.82
CA GLU A 71 -17.81 -3.08 -2.74
C GLU A 71 -18.30 -4.02 -3.83
N THR A 72 -19.44 -4.65 -3.58
CA THR A 72 -20.10 -5.50 -4.57
C THR A 72 -20.79 -4.64 -5.63
N VAL A 73 -20.67 -5.03 -6.89
CA VAL A 73 -21.41 -4.42 -7.99
C VAL A 73 -22.84 -4.99 -8.02
N GLU A 74 -23.84 -4.13 -7.89
CA GLU A 74 -25.25 -4.52 -7.92
C GLU A 74 -25.61 -5.31 -9.19
N GLY A 75 -26.46 -6.32 -9.05
CA GLY A 75 -26.90 -7.17 -10.16
C GLY A 75 -25.89 -8.23 -10.62
N SER A 76 -24.68 -8.27 -10.04
CA SER A 76 -23.68 -9.29 -10.38
C SER A 76 -24.13 -10.68 -9.94
N VAL A 77 -24.04 -11.65 -10.85
CA VAL A 77 -24.38 -13.05 -10.58
C VAL A 77 -23.11 -13.76 -10.12
N VAL A 78 -23.01 -14.01 -8.80
CA VAL A 78 -21.95 -14.82 -8.21
C VAL A 78 -22.54 -16.04 -7.50
N ASN A 79 -21.83 -17.17 -7.60
CA ASN A 79 -22.26 -18.43 -6.99
C ASN A 79 -22.22 -18.39 -5.46
N ASP A 80 -21.21 -17.73 -4.89
CA ASP A 80 -21.02 -17.61 -3.44
C ASP A 80 -21.02 -16.15 -2.99
N ARG A 81 -22.20 -15.67 -2.59
CA ARG A 81 -22.38 -14.31 -2.08
C ARG A 81 -21.73 -14.09 -0.71
N MET A 82 -21.61 -15.13 0.10
CA MET A 82 -21.01 -15.02 1.43
C MET A 82 -19.49 -14.85 1.31
N GLN A 83 -18.86 -15.64 0.44
CA GLN A 83 -17.44 -15.47 0.10
C GLN A 83 -17.19 -14.09 -0.50
N LEU A 84 -18.04 -13.62 -1.42
CA LEU A 84 -17.90 -12.28 -1.98
C LEU A 84 -17.99 -11.18 -0.90
N ALA A 85 -18.94 -11.30 0.02
CA ALA A 85 -19.09 -10.35 1.13
C ALA A 85 -17.87 -10.33 2.06
N GLN A 86 -17.29 -11.50 2.35
CA GLN A 86 -16.05 -11.60 3.13
C GLN A 86 -14.85 -11.00 2.39
N LEU A 87 -14.77 -11.21 1.08
CA LEU A 87 -13.69 -10.74 0.24
C LEU A 87 -13.64 -9.21 0.18
N VAL A 88 -14.80 -8.55 0.05
CA VAL A 88 -14.89 -7.07 0.01
C VAL A 88 -14.87 -6.43 1.39
N ALA A 89 -14.87 -7.22 2.46
CA ALA A 89 -14.87 -6.71 3.82
C ALA A 89 -13.52 -6.08 4.19
N GLY A 90 -13.60 -5.02 4.99
CA GLY A 90 -12.44 -4.29 5.49
C GLY A 90 -11.99 -3.16 4.57
N GLN A 91 -10.99 -2.43 5.05
CA GLN A 91 -10.43 -1.26 4.39
C GLN A 91 -8.92 -1.32 4.45
N THR A 92 -8.29 -0.66 3.48
CA THR A 92 -6.86 -0.40 3.46
C THR A 92 -6.59 1.08 3.60
N LEU A 93 -5.39 1.40 4.07
CA LEU A 93 -4.96 2.74 4.41
C LEU A 93 -3.58 2.98 3.80
N SER A 94 -3.45 4.01 2.97
CA SER A 94 -2.16 4.50 2.54
C SER A 94 -1.62 5.37 3.66
N GLY A 95 -0.44 5.08 4.19
CA GLY A 95 0.11 5.95 5.23
C GLY A 95 1.07 5.26 6.17
N PHE A 96 2.01 6.07 6.64
CA PHE A 96 3.21 5.62 7.31
C PHE A 96 2.96 5.03 8.69
N GLY A 97 3.67 3.96 8.98
CA GLY A 97 3.82 3.49 10.36
C GLY A 97 5.05 2.62 10.60
N VAL A 98 5.72 2.23 9.52
CA VAL A 98 6.33 0.91 9.40
C VAL A 98 5.27 -0.10 9.83
N CYS A 99 4.28 -0.26 8.96
CA CYS A 99 3.47 -1.46 8.91
C CYS A 99 2.39 -1.68 10.00
N GLY A 100 2.10 -0.69 10.84
CA GLY A 100 1.03 -0.78 11.85
C GLY A 100 -0.37 -0.93 11.23
N THR A 101 -1.21 -1.74 11.86
CA THR A 101 -2.63 -1.88 11.51
C THR A 101 -3.46 -1.15 12.55
N THR A 102 -4.25 -0.17 12.13
CA THR A 102 -5.26 0.46 12.98
C THR A 102 -6.51 -0.40 13.04
N GLU A 103 -7.22 -0.37 14.16
CA GLU A 103 -8.48 -1.10 14.31
C GLU A 103 -9.45 -0.75 13.16
N GLY A 104 -10.10 -1.78 12.60
CA GLY A 104 -11.00 -1.63 11.45
C GLY A 104 -10.33 -1.70 10.07
N TYR A 105 -9.00 -1.81 10.00
CA TYR A 105 -8.25 -1.94 8.75
C TYR A 105 -7.59 -3.32 8.62
N LEU A 106 -7.31 -3.71 7.37
CA LEU A 106 -6.59 -4.95 7.05
C LEU A 106 -5.10 -4.87 7.48
N PRO A 107 -4.36 -6.00 7.53
CA PRO A 107 -2.94 -6.01 7.90
C PRO A 107 -2.03 -5.24 6.92
N GLN A 108 -1.76 -3.96 7.18
CA GLN A 108 -1.15 -3.06 6.19
C GLN A 108 0.30 -3.44 5.83
N CYS A 109 1.07 -4.00 6.77
CA CYS A 109 2.42 -4.44 6.46
C CYS A 109 2.45 -5.53 5.42
N ASP A 110 1.70 -6.58 5.73
CA ASP A 110 1.70 -7.80 4.98
C ASP A 110 1.15 -7.51 3.59
N LEU A 111 0.12 -6.65 3.50
CA LEU A 111 -0.41 -6.16 2.23
C LEU A 111 0.55 -5.26 1.45
N SER A 112 1.32 -4.40 2.10
CA SER A 112 2.33 -3.57 1.41
C SER A 112 3.45 -4.44 0.82
N MET A 113 3.97 -5.39 1.59
CA MET A 113 5.00 -6.32 1.10
C MET A 113 4.44 -7.28 0.04
N ALA A 114 3.20 -7.70 0.23
CA ALA A 114 2.47 -8.46 -0.78
C ALA A 114 2.32 -7.71 -2.09
N ALA A 115 1.98 -6.43 -2.04
CA ALA A 115 1.82 -5.58 -3.21
C ALA A 115 3.16 -5.41 -3.93
N ALA A 116 4.27 -5.34 -3.19
CA ALA A 116 5.61 -5.30 -3.74
C ALA A 116 5.93 -6.57 -4.55
N TRP A 117 5.70 -7.74 -3.96
CA TRP A 117 5.89 -9.04 -4.63
C TRP A 117 4.91 -9.26 -5.78
N LEU A 118 3.66 -8.82 -5.64
CA LEU A 118 2.68 -8.87 -6.72
C LEU A 118 3.11 -7.97 -7.88
N ALA A 119 3.62 -6.76 -7.61
CA ALA A 119 4.15 -5.87 -8.63
C ALA A 119 5.28 -6.53 -9.45
N ASP A 120 6.20 -7.24 -8.79
CA ASP A 120 7.24 -8.02 -9.45
C ASP A 120 6.64 -9.14 -10.32
N ALA A 121 5.69 -9.92 -9.77
CA ALA A 121 5.06 -11.04 -10.46
C ALA A 121 4.23 -10.64 -11.70
N ILE A 122 3.56 -9.48 -11.66
CA ILE A 122 2.77 -8.96 -12.80
C ILE A 122 3.60 -8.11 -13.77
N GLY A 123 4.90 -7.94 -13.52
CA GLY A 123 5.78 -7.11 -14.36
C GLY A 123 5.47 -5.61 -14.30
N HIS A 124 4.84 -5.12 -13.22
CA HIS A 124 4.59 -3.70 -13.01
C HIS A 124 5.91 -2.94 -12.87
N ARG A 125 6.11 -1.87 -13.63
CA ARG A 125 7.26 -0.98 -13.52
C ARG A 125 6.91 0.22 -12.65
N TYR A 126 7.69 0.46 -11.60
CA TYR A 126 7.44 1.57 -10.68
C TYR A 126 7.60 2.92 -11.37
N ALA A 127 6.60 3.79 -11.25
CA ALA A 127 6.72 5.19 -11.60
C ALA A 127 7.25 5.97 -10.40
N VAL A 128 8.58 6.11 -10.30
CA VAL A 128 9.23 6.85 -9.20
C VAL A 128 9.20 8.35 -9.50
N GLU A 129 8.33 9.10 -8.84
CA GLU A 129 8.17 10.54 -9.06
C GLU A 129 9.36 11.37 -8.55
N ASN A 130 10.14 10.87 -7.57
CA ASN A 130 11.28 11.57 -6.99
C ASN A 130 12.45 10.63 -6.66
N PRO A 131 13.63 10.76 -7.26
CA PRO A 131 14.78 9.89 -6.98
C PRO A 131 15.33 10.01 -5.55
N ARG A 132 14.96 11.07 -4.80
CA ARG A 132 15.31 11.21 -3.37
C ARG A 132 14.42 10.38 -2.43
N VAL A 133 13.52 9.56 -2.97
CA VAL A 133 12.54 8.74 -2.24
C VAL A 133 13.16 7.88 -1.14
N LEU A 134 14.43 7.45 -1.28
CA LEU A 134 15.16 6.66 -0.28
C LEU A 134 15.36 7.39 1.07
N ASN A 135 15.41 8.73 1.04
CA ASN A 135 15.55 9.55 2.25
C ASN A 135 14.20 9.89 2.89
N SER A 136 13.11 9.55 2.22
CA SER A 136 11.78 9.79 2.75
C SER A 136 11.54 8.88 3.96
N ARG A 137 10.70 9.32 4.90
CA ARG A 137 10.04 8.44 5.91
C ARG A 137 9.25 7.30 5.27
N SER A 138 9.18 7.35 3.95
CA SER A 138 8.09 6.89 3.16
C SER A 138 8.48 6.30 1.82
N PHE A 139 9.70 5.77 1.77
CA PHE A 139 10.20 4.99 0.64
C PHE A 139 9.18 3.95 0.13
N MET A 140 8.30 3.45 1.01
CA MET A 140 7.17 2.56 0.67
C MET A 140 6.14 3.13 -0.30
N PHE A 141 6.17 4.42 -0.70
CA PHE A 141 5.11 5.05 -1.49
C PHE A 141 4.69 4.20 -2.71
N CYS A 142 5.61 3.55 -3.42
CA CYS A 142 5.23 2.74 -4.58
C CYS A 142 4.43 1.46 -4.24
N TRP A 143 4.43 0.97 -2.99
CA TRP A 143 3.80 -0.30 -2.59
C TRP A 143 2.70 -0.14 -1.54
N CYS A 144 2.80 0.86 -0.67
CA CYS A 144 1.88 1.06 0.45
C CYS A 144 0.63 1.88 0.08
N HIS A 145 0.42 2.21 -1.20
CA HIS A 145 -0.80 2.87 -1.63
C HIS A 145 -2.02 1.97 -1.37
N ALA A 146 -3.11 2.55 -0.86
CA ALA A 146 -4.27 1.82 -0.36
C ALA A 146 -4.88 0.96 -1.48
N GLU A 147 -4.91 1.51 -2.70
CA GLU A 147 -5.39 0.85 -3.91
C GLU A 147 -4.64 -0.45 -4.18
N LYS A 148 -3.30 -0.40 -4.11
CA LYS A 148 -2.44 -1.57 -4.35
C LYS A 148 -2.63 -2.62 -3.27
N GLN A 149 -2.73 -2.19 -2.02
CA GLN A 149 -3.00 -3.08 -0.89
C GLN A 149 -4.36 -3.76 -1.02
N MET A 150 -5.42 -3.03 -1.41
CA MET A 150 -6.75 -3.59 -1.61
C MET A 150 -6.79 -4.55 -2.80
N LEU A 151 -6.22 -4.18 -3.94
CA LEU A 151 -6.12 -5.06 -5.10
C LEU A 151 -5.33 -6.34 -4.78
N THR A 152 -4.28 -6.23 -3.98
CA THR A 152 -3.49 -7.37 -3.53
C THR A 152 -4.27 -8.26 -2.58
N HIS A 153 -5.00 -7.67 -1.62
CA HIS A 153 -5.90 -8.39 -0.72
C HIS A 153 -6.92 -9.21 -1.53
N LEU A 154 -7.60 -8.56 -2.48
CA LEU A 154 -8.56 -9.20 -3.36
C LEU A 154 -7.90 -10.35 -4.15
N SER A 155 -6.79 -10.07 -4.83
CA SER A 155 -6.12 -11.05 -5.68
C SER A 155 -5.69 -12.31 -4.90
N ARG A 156 -5.21 -12.15 -3.66
CA ARG A 156 -4.78 -13.28 -2.81
C ARG A 156 -5.92 -14.13 -2.27
N HIS A 157 -7.07 -13.52 -1.97
CA HIS A 157 -8.17 -14.19 -1.29
C HIS A 157 -9.31 -14.60 -2.23
N MET A 158 -9.23 -14.21 -3.50
CA MET A 158 -10.14 -14.72 -4.54
C MET A 158 -9.89 -16.21 -4.84
N PRO A 159 -10.96 -16.99 -5.11
CA PRO A 159 -10.82 -18.38 -5.52
C PRO A 159 -10.09 -18.50 -6.86
N HIS A 160 -9.18 -19.47 -7.02
CA HIS A 160 -8.35 -19.59 -8.22
C HIS A 160 -9.11 -19.87 -9.52
N LYS A 161 -10.24 -20.59 -9.46
CA LYS A 161 -10.95 -21.05 -10.67
C LYS A 161 -12.02 -20.08 -11.18
N ASP A 162 -12.57 -19.22 -10.31
CA ASP A 162 -13.72 -18.36 -10.63
C ASP A 162 -13.58 -16.98 -9.96
N ARG A 163 -12.58 -16.22 -10.38
CA ARG A 163 -12.22 -14.92 -9.77
C ARG A 163 -13.30 -13.86 -10.10
N PRO A 164 -14.10 -13.39 -9.12
CA PRO A 164 -15.29 -12.57 -9.38
C PRO A 164 -14.95 -11.08 -9.58
N TRP A 165 -13.93 -10.75 -10.36
CA TRP A 165 -13.52 -9.35 -10.62
C TRP A 165 -14.65 -8.48 -11.15
N HIS A 166 -15.53 -9.05 -12.00
CA HIS A 166 -16.71 -8.37 -12.53
C HIS A 166 -17.73 -7.95 -11.46
N ALA A 167 -17.73 -8.63 -10.30
CA ALA A 167 -18.67 -8.39 -9.21
C ALA A 167 -18.13 -7.44 -8.14
N ILE A 168 -16.90 -6.92 -8.33
CA ILE A 168 -16.22 -6.07 -7.35
C ILE A 168 -15.87 -4.73 -7.98
N ARG A 169 -16.13 -3.66 -7.24
CA ARG A 169 -15.62 -2.32 -7.51
C ARG A 169 -14.74 -1.88 -6.35
N VAL A 170 -13.52 -1.49 -6.65
CA VAL A 170 -12.63 -0.85 -5.68
C VAL A 170 -12.98 0.64 -5.60
N VAL A 171 -13.04 1.20 -4.40
CA VAL A 171 -13.40 2.60 -4.15
C VAL A 171 -12.30 3.24 -3.33
N VAL A 172 -11.80 4.37 -3.81
CA VAL A 172 -10.68 5.09 -3.21
C VAL A 172 -11.12 6.52 -2.92
N ASP A 173 -10.64 7.09 -1.81
CA ASP A 173 -11.05 8.43 -1.35
C ASP A 173 -10.22 9.58 -1.94
N ARG A 174 -9.23 9.26 -2.79
CA ARG A 174 -8.36 10.22 -3.49
C ARG A 174 -8.15 9.78 -4.93
N ASP A 175 -7.84 10.75 -5.78
CA ASP A 175 -7.48 10.48 -7.17
C ASP A 175 -6.29 9.52 -7.25
N MET A 176 -6.42 8.52 -8.11
CA MET A 176 -5.35 7.54 -8.29
C MET A 176 -4.11 8.21 -8.90
N CYS A 177 -2.93 7.96 -8.31
CA CYS A 177 -1.68 8.37 -8.93
C CYS A 177 -1.32 7.51 -10.15
N SER A 178 -0.40 8.00 -10.98
CA SER A 178 0.06 7.31 -12.20
C SER A 178 0.58 5.89 -11.93
N ASP A 179 1.30 5.69 -10.81
CA ASP A 179 1.84 4.39 -10.39
C ASP A 179 0.73 3.40 -9.96
N CYS A 180 -0.35 3.87 -9.32
CA CYS A 180 -1.52 3.05 -8.99
C CYS A 180 -2.31 2.66 -10.25
N ILE A 181 -2.47 3.60 -11.20
CA ILE A 181 -3.13 3.34 -12.50
C ILE A 181 -2.36 2.28 -13.29
N ALA A 182 -1.04 2.42 -13.39
CA ALA A 182 -0.19 1.45 -14.07
C ALA A 182 -0.22 0.06 -13.41
N PHE A 183 -0.22 0.00 -12.07
CA PHE A 183 -0.34 -1.26 -11.34
C PHE A 183 -1.68 -1.95 -11.59
N ALA A 184 -2.79 -1.22 -11.54
CA ALA A 184 -4.12 -1.77 -11.80
C ALA A 184 -4.25 -2.30 -13.24
N SER A 185 -3.65 -1.59 -14.21
CA SER A 185 -3.59 -2.03 -15.61
C SER A 185 -2.79 -3.34 -15.77
N ALA A 186 -1.58 -3.40 -15.19
CA ALA A 186 -0.75 -4.60 -15.20
C ALA A 186 -1.45 -5.80 -14.53
N LEU A 187 -2.17 -5.56 -13.42
CA LEU A 187 -2.93 -6.59 -12.74
C LEU A 187 -4.10 -7.08 -13.60
N ALA A 188 -4.87 -6.19 -14.23
CA ALA A 188 -5.96 -6.56 -15.12
C ALA A 188 -5.49 -7.46 -16.28
N THR A 189 -4.34 -7.14 -16.88
CA THR A 189 -3.71 -7.98 -17.90
C THR A 189 -3.26 -9.32 -17.35
N HIS A 190 -2.59 -9.35 -16.19
CA HIS A 190 -2.13 -10.59 -15.57
C HIS A 190 -3.27 -11.53 -15.19
N GLU A 191 -4.34 -10.98 -14.61
CA GLU A 191 -5.54 -11.69 -14.19
C GLU A 191 -6.43 -12.08 -15.39
N ASN A 192 -6.15 -11.56 -16.58
CA ASN A 192 -6.99 -11.65 -17.77
C ASN A 192 -8.46 -11.30 -17.48
N ALA A 193 -8.67 -10.23 -16.70
CA ALA A 193 -9.99 -9.80 -16.23
C ALA A 193 -10.09 -8.27 -16.21
N SER A 194 -11.32 -7.76 -16.31
CA SER A 194 -11.57 -6.33 -16.12
C SER A 194 -11.61 -5.98 -14.64
N ILE A 195 -10.87 -4.95 -14.24
CA ILE A 195 -10.85 -4.43 -12.86
C ILE A 195 -11.51 -3.05 -12.85
N CYS A 196 -12.51 -2.85 -11.97
CA CYS A 196 -13.23 -1.59 -11.85
C CYS A 196 -12.80 -0.83 -10.58
N ILE A 197 -12.37 0.42 -10.75
CA ILE A 197 -11.94 1.29 -9.64
C ILE A 197 -12.60 2.65 -9.77
N ARG A 198 -13.25 3.13 -8.70
CA ARG A 198 -13.81 4.47 -8.60
C ARG A 198 -12.99 5.32 -7.66
N ASP A 199 -12.49 6.44 -8.17
CA ASP A 199 -11.91 7.53 -7.37
C ASP A 199 -12.84 8.75 -7.37
N PRO A 200 -12.51 9.85 -6.68
CA PRO A 200 -13.36 11.04 -6.64
C PRO A 200 -13.61 11.69 -8.00
N SER A 201 -12.68 11.52 -8.96
CA SER A 201 -12.75 12.17 -10.27
C SER A 201 -13.50 11.35 -11.31
N CYS A 202 -13.39 10.02 -11.28
CA CYS A 202 -14.09 9.14 -12.22
C CYS A 202 -14.14 7.67 -11.78
N THR A 203 -14.89 6.88 -12.54
CA THR A 203 -14.77 5.41 -12.53
C THR A 203 -13.92 4.96 -13.69
N ARG A 204 -12.86 4.18 -13.40
CA ARG A 204 -11.99 3.54 -14.39
C ARG A 204 -12.26 2.05 -14.49
N VAL A 205 -12.30 1.54 -15.72
CA VAL A 205 -12.30 0.11 -16.01
C VAL A 205 -11.01 -0.25 -16.73
N PHE A 206 -10.16 -1.00 -16.05
CA PHE A 206 -8.90 -1.53 -16.58
C PHE A 206 -9.19 -2.85 -17.27
N ARG A 207 -9.02 -2.91 -18.60
CA ARG A 207 -9.29 -4.08 -19.42
C ARG A 207 -8.07 -5.01 -19.49
N PRO A 208 -8.25 -6.32 -19.73
CA PRO A 208 -7.12 -7.26 -19.81
C PRO A 208 -6.15 -6.98 -20.96
N ASN A 209 -6.59 -6.26 -21.99
CA ASN A 209 -5.75 -5.84 -23.11
C ASN A 209 -4.96 -4.53 -22.85
N GLY A 210 -4.99 -4.01 -21.61
CA GLY A 210 -4.30 -2.77 -21.22
C GLY A 210 -5.06 -1.49 -21.54
N HIS A 211 -6.26 -1.57 -22.16
CA HIS A 211 -7.12 -0.40 -22.39
C HIS A 211 -7.76 0.07 -21.07
N ILE A 212 -7.90 1.39 -20.90
CA ILE A 212 -8.54 1.99 -19.72
C ILE A 212 -9.72 2.83 -20.19
N GLU A 213 -10.92 2.46 -19.76
CA GLU A 213 -12.13 3.27 -19.94
C GLU A 213 -12.34 4.16 -18.72
N SER A 214 -12.82 5.39 -18.90
CA SER A 214 -13.11 6.32 -17.81
C SER A 214 -14.47 6.97 -18.03
N SER A 215 -15.31 7.02 -16.98
CA SER A 215 -16.64 7.63 -16.96
C SER A 215 -16.88 8.44 -15.70
#